data_AF-A0A938WQD5-F1
#
_entry.id   AF-A0A938WQD5-F1
#
_cell.length_a   1.000
_cell.length_b   1.000
_cell.length_c   1.000
_cell.angle_alpha   90.00
_cell.angle_beta   90.00
_cell.angle_gamma   90.00
#
_symmetry.space_group_name_H-M   'P 1'
#
loop_
_entity.id
_entity.type
_entity.pdbx_description
1 polymer ?
#
loop_
_entity_poly.entity_id
_entity_poly.type
_entity_poly.pdbx_seq_one_letter_code
_entity_poly.pdbx_strand_id
1 'polypeptide(L)'
;MRVSGNGNVTLQSTDVVGSLRVSGGIDGMVIGDGAEPAIGNDSETAHDKLSALTAVPFYKSVPAGQAKSLPLGSFEAQSLSKLHYALSAEQLGAVYPDLVYVREDGTKGINYMEMIPLLVQAIGELSAKVEALEAVSGRQQRSMAKAVAGIDSGEALPGPGLGQNSPNPFASTTEIGLTIPDDAHDATLCIYDMTGKQLRQLPVSGRGKTSVVLTGEGLASGMYLYSLIIDGKLIDTKRMVFAK
;
A
#
# COMPACT_ATOMS: atom_id res chain seq x y z
N MET A 1 45.48 -17.66 37.10
CA MET A 1 44.02 -17.58 36.95
C MET A 1 43.42 -17.15 38.29
N ARG A 2 42.88 -15.94 38.38
CA ARG A 2 42.10 -15.51 39.55
C ARG A 2 40.66 -15.40 39.11
N VAL A 3 39.80 -16.19 39.73
CA VAL A 3 38.36 -16.09 39.52
C VAL A 3 37.85 -15.06 40.52
N SER A 4 37.49 -13.88 40.01
CA SER A 4 36.65 -12.93 40.71
C SER A 4 35.20 -13.24 40.35
N GLY A 5 34.30 -13.18 41.33
CA GLY A 5 32.87 -13.41 41.14
C GLY A 5 32.28 -12.55 40.03
N ASN A 6 31.28 -13.13 39.35
CA ASN A 6 30.59 -12.66 38.14
C ASN A 6 31.29 -12.95 36.81
N GLY A 7 31.56 -14.24 36.56
CA GLY A 7 31.40 -14.89 35.26
C GLY A 7 32.19 -14.42 34.03
N ASN A 8 32.94 -13.31 34.11
CA ASN A 8 33.82 -12.87 33.04
C ASN A 8 35.23 -13.34 33.33
N VAL A 9 35.70 -14.26 32.50
CA VAL A 9 37.11 -14.66 32.45
C VAL A 9 37.79 -13.79 31.40
N THR A 10 38.49 -12.75 31.84
CA THR A 10 39.32 -11.94 30.95
C THR A 10 40.73 -12.54 30.87
N LEU A 11 41.13 -13.00 29.69
CA LEU A 11 42.50 -13.43 29.42
C LEU A 11 43.30 -12.20 28.97
N GLN A 12 44.09 -11.61 29.88
CA GLN A 12 44.75 -10.32 29.63
C GLN A 12 46.00 -10.39 28.76
N SER A 13 46.63 -11.56 28.62
CA SER A 13 47.62 -11.89 27.60
C SER A 13 48.14 -13.28 27.93
N THR A 14 48.09 -14.20 26.98
CA THR A 14 48.83 -15.45 27.07
C THR A 14 49.19 -15.85 25.65
N ASP A 15 50.49 -15.92 25.37
CA ASP A 15 50.98 -16.51 24.13
C ASP A 15 50.57 -17.98 24.11
N VAL A 16 49.77 -18.34 23.12
CA VAL A 16 49.26 -19.70 22.99
C VAL A 16 50.40 -20.59 22.50
N VAL A 17 50.99 -21.36 23.41
CA VAL A 17 51.96 -22.43 23.06
C VAL A 17 51.16 -23.72 22.79
N GLY A 18 50.42 -23.75 21.69
CA GLY A 18 49.64 -24.92 21.28
C GLY A 18 48.45 -24.61 20.36
N SER A 19 47.79 -25.64 19.85
CA SER A 19 46.62 -25.51 18.98
C SER A 19 45.33 -25.36 19.81
N LEU A 20 44.68 -24.20 19.68
CA LEU A 20 43.34 -23.96 20.21
C LEU A 20 42.31 -24.65 19.30
N ARG A 21 41.52 -25.60 19.82
CA ARG A 21 40.42 -26.24 19.07
C ARG A 21 39.10 -25.71 19.61
N VAL A 22 38.46 -24.81 18.88
CA VAL A 22 37.10 -24.32 19.16
C VAL A 22 36.12 -25.28 18.50
N SER A 23 35.37 -26.05 19.28
CA SER A 23 34.25 -26.85 18.79
C SER A 23 32.94 -26.13 19.07
N GLY A 24 32.64 -25.14 18.24
CA GLY A 24 31.28 -24.62 18.05
C GLY A 24 30.87 -24.97 16.63
N GLY A 25 29.85 -25.81 16.47
CA GLY A 25 29.23 -25.98 15.16
C GLY A 25 28.61 -24.65 14.74
N ILE A 26 28.89 -24.21 13.52
CA ILE A 26 28.05 -23.21 12.89
C ILE A 26 26.78 -23.99 12.51
N ASP A 27 25.70 -23.87 13.27
CA ASP A 27 24.38 -24.42 12.90
C ASP A 27 23.81 -23.60 11.73
N GLY A 28 24.44 -23.74 10.57
CA GLY A 28 24.00 -23.20 9.29
C GLY A 28 23.89 -24.32 8.27
N MET A 29 22.86 -24.26 7.43
CA MET A 29 22.66 -25.20 6.32
C MET A 29 23.80 -25.06 5.30
N VAL A 30 24.71 -26.04 5.23
CA VAL A 30 25.69 -26.12 4.13
C VAL A 30 24.98 -26.80 2.94
N ILE A 31 24.48 -25.98 2.00
CA ILE A 31 23.95 -26.49 0.73
C ILE A 31 25.14 -26.91 -0.14
N GLY A 32 25.58 -28.15 0.01
CA GLY A 32 26.59 -28.78 -0.85
C GLY A 32 25.99 -29.41 -2.12
N ASP A 33 26.87 -29.93 -2.98
CA ASP A 33 26.63 -30.51 -4.32
C ASP A 33 25.68 -31.75 -4.37
N GLY A 34 25.00 -32.07 -3.27
CA GLY A 34 24.11 -33.22 -3.12
C GLY A 34 22.69 -32.87 -2.64
N ALA A 35 22.33 -31.59 -2.49
CA ALA A 35 20.96 -31.19 -2.24
C ALA A 35 20.18 -31.10 -3.57
N GLU A 36 19.25 -32.03 -3.80
CA GLU A 36 18.36 -31.94 -4.96
C GLU A 36 17.33 -30.82 -4.74
N PRO A 37 17.19 -29.87 -5.69
CA PRO A 37 16.18 -28.83 -5.58
C PRO A 37 14.78 -29.45 -5.68
N ALA A 38 13.96 -29.24 -4.66
CA ALA A 38 12.55 -29.58 -4.74
C ALA A 38 11.84 -28.63 -5.72
N ILE A 39 11.24 -29.17 -6.78
CA ILE A 39 10.42 -28.39 -7.71
C ILE A 39 9.04 -28.22 -7.07
N GLY A 40 8.81 -27.10 -6.40
CA GLY A 40 7.50 -26.72 -5.87
C GLY A 40 6.59 -26.21 -6.99
N ASN A 41 5.46 -26.89 -7.22
CA ASN A 41 4.38 -26.44 -8.11
C ASN A 41 3.40 -25.52 -7.37
N ASP A 42 3.91 -24.60 -6.57
CA ASP A 42 3.08 -23.70 -5.78
C ASP A 42 2.65 -22.48 -6.62
N SER A 43 1.36 -22.41 -6.92
CA SER A 43 0.78 -21.25 -7.62
C SER A 43 0.63 -20.02 -6.72
N GLU A 44 0.74 -20.19 -5.40
CA GLU A 44 0.57 -19.12 -4.42
C GLU A 44 1.93 -18.56 -3.97
N THR A 45 2.02 -17.24 -3.83
CA THR A 45 3.25 -16.56 -3.45
C THR A 45 3.58 -16.79 -1.97
N ALA A 46 4.87 -16.72 -1.60
CA ALA A 46 5.29 -16.89 -0.21
C ALA A 46 4.66 -15.81 0.69
N HIS A 47 4.52 -14.58 0.16
CA HIS A 47 3.81 -13.50 0.84
C HIS A 47 2.37 -13.87 1.19
N ASP A 48 1.60 -14.40 0.23
CA ASP A 48 0.17 -14.67 0.44
C ASP A 48 -0.01 -15.79 1.46
N LYS A 49 0.81 -16.84 1.37
CA LYS A 49 0.87 -17.95 2.33
C LYS A 49 1.20 -17.49 3.76
N LEU A 50 2.19 -16.63 3.92
CA LEU A 50 2.61 -16.14 5.24
C LEU A 50 1.64 -15.09 5.82
N SER A 51 0.95 -14.32 4.98
CA SER A 51 -0.01 -13.29 5.42
C SER A 51 -1.22 -13.84 6.16
N ALA A 52 -1.55 -15.12 5.94
CA ALA A 52 -2.67 -15.81 6.62
C ALA A 52 -2.31 -16.31 8.04
N LEU A 53 -1.03 -16.29 8.41
CA LEU A 53 -0.57 -16.80 9.70
C LEU A 53 -0.80 -15.75 10.79
N THR A 54 -1.19 -16.22 11.99
CA THR A 54 -1.41 -15.35 13.13
C THR A 54 -0.40 -15.59 14.26
N ALA A 55 -0.05 -14.51 14.95
CA ALA A 55 0.77 -14.56 16.15
C ALA A 55 -0.10 -14.89 17.37
N VAL A 56 0.28 -15.94 18.09
CA VAL A 56 -0.36 -16.41 19.31
C VAL A 56 0.51 -16.00 20.51
N PRO A 57 -0.03 -15.22 21.47
CA PRO A 57 0.68 -14.88 22.69
C PRO A 57 0.72 -16.08 23.65
N PHE A 58 1.85 -16.33 24.31
CA PHE A 58 2.01 -17.40 25.29
C PHE A 58 3.03 -17.09 26.38
N TYR A 59 2.96 -17.82 27.50
CA TYR A 59 3.98 -17.82 28.54
C TYR A 59 4.73 -19.14 28.53
N LYS A 60 6.05 -19.10 28.73
CA LYS A 60 6.86 -20.31 28.86
C LYS A 60 6.58 -20.97 30.21
N SER A 61 6.17 -22.23 30.19
CA SER A 61 6.02 -23.03 31.39
C SER A 61 7.29 -23.83 31.68
N VAL A 62 7.67 -23.91 32.95
CA VAL A 62 8.71 -24.84 33.41
C VAL A 62 8.02 -26.14 33.82
N PRO A 63 8.41 -27.32 33.28
CA PRO A 63 7.84 -28.58 33.73
C PRO A 63 8.11 -28.77 35.23
N ALA A 64 7.09 -29.23 35.96
CA ALA A 64 7.04 -29.27 37.43
C ALA A 64 8.21 -30.04 38.12
N GLY A 65 9.00 -30.82 37.36
CA GLY A 65 10.16 -31.56 37.84
C GLY A 65 11.53 -30.85 37.70
N GLN A 66 11.65 -29.78 36.91
CA GLN A 66 12.93 -29.08 36.66
C GLN A 66 13.09 -27.75 37.40
N ALA A 67 12.02 -27.25 38.03
CA ALA A 67 12.02 -25.97 38.75
C ALA A 67 12.90 -25.94 40.01
N LYS A 68 13.49 -27.07 40.43
CA LYS A 68 14.07 -27.23 41.77
C LYS A 68 15.59 -27.36 41.86
N SER A 69 16.36 -27.32 40.75
CA SER A 69 17.80 -27.63 40.81
C SER A 69 18.77 -26.74 40.04
N LEU A 70 18.33 -25.75 39.25
CA LEU A 70 19.26 -24.82 38.60
C LEU A 70 19.00 -23.37 39.03
N PRO A 71 20.02 -22.61 39.47
CA PRO A 71 19.88 -21.17 39.68
C PRO A 71 19.69 -20.51 38.31
N LEU A 72 18.47 -20.01 38.04
CA LEU A 72 18.20 -19.27 36.81
C LEU A 72 18.91 -17.92 36.84
N GLY A 73 19.56 -17.56 35.73
CA GLY A 73 20.09 -16.22 35.51
C GLY A 73 18.97 -15.17 35.46
N SER A 74 19.31 -13.89 35.68
CA SER A 74 18.34 -12.79 35.62
C SER A 74 17.63 -12.67 34.26
N PHE A 75 18.30 -13.08 33.18
CA PHE A 75 17.74 -13.13 31.83
C PHE A 75 16.72 -14.26 31.65
N GLU A 76 17.01 -15.45 32.16
CA GLU A 76 16.12 -16.63 32.05
C GLU A 76 14.86 -16.44 32.90
N ALA A 77 15.01 -15.88 34.09
CA ALA A 77 13.88 -15.50 34.95
C ALA A 77 12.97 -14.48 34.27
N GLN A 78 13.53 -13.49 33.57
CA GLN A 78 12.75 -12.56 32.75
C GLN A 78 12.11 -13.22 31.53
N SER A 79 12.77 -14.20 30.90
CA SER A 79 12.17 -14.93 29.79
C SER A 79 11.00 -15.80 30.23
N LEU A 80 10.87 -16.20 31.50
CA LEU A 80 9.70 -16.96 31.94
C LEU A 80 8.53 -16.06 32.33
N SER A 81 8.81 -14.84 32.78
CA SER A 81 7.78 -13.88 33.22
C SER A 81 7.23 -13.00 32.09
N LYS A 82 7.97 -12.81 31.00
CA LYS A 82 7.52 -12.01 29.85
C LYS A 82 6.54 -12.78 28.97
N LEU A 83 5.63 -12.04 28.34
CA LEU A 83 4.75 -12.54 27.29
C LEU A 83 5.57 -12.78 26.02
N HIS A 84 5.45 -13.98 25.43
CA HIS A 84 6.08 -14.35 24.16
C HIS A 84 5.04 -14.43 23.07
N TYR A 85 5.49 -14.37 21.82
CA TYR A 85 4.65 -14.57 20.65
C TYR A 85 5.23 -15.70 19.81
N ALA A 86 4.37 -16.61 19.37
CA ALA A 86 4.71 -17.70 18.46
C ALA A 86 3.69 -17.73 17.32
N LEU A 87 4.03 -18.40 16.23
CA LEU A 87 3.04 -18.72 15.20
C LEU A 87 2.17 -19.90 15.65
N SER A 88 0.93 -19.95 15.15
CA SER A 88 0.10 -21.13 15.31
C SER A 88 0.69 -22.30 14.53
N ALA A 89 1.05 -23.38 15.22
CA ALA A 89 1.57 -24.61 14.60
C ALA A 89 0.52 -25.30 13.72
N GLU A 90 -0.77 -25.08 13.97
CA GLU A 90 -1.85 -25.63 13.15
C GLU A 90 -1.99 -24.88 11.83
N GLN A 91 -2.00 -23.54 11.89
CA GLN A 91 -2.07 -22.71 10.69
C GLN A 91 -0.80 -22.86 9.85
N LEU A 92 0.37 -22.85 10.49
CA LEU A 92 1.64 -23.04 9.79
C LEU A 92 1.72 -24.44 9.18
N GLY A 93 1.31 -25.49 9.89
CA GLY A 93 1.33 -26.85 9.36
C GLY A 93 0.37 -27.08 8.19
N ALA A 94 -0.69 -26.28 8.05
CA ALA A 94 -1.59 -26.34 6.91
C ALA A 94 -0.96 -25.77 5.63
N VAL A 95 -0.02 -24.82 5.77
CA VAL A 95 0.58 -24.07 4.65
C VAL A 95 2.00 -24.57 4.33
N TYR A 96 2.77 -24.87 5.37
CA TYR A 96 4.15 -25.36 5.34
C TYR A 96 4.30 -26.54 6.32
N PRO A 97 3.84 -27.75 5.93
CA PRO A 97 3.85 -28.91 6.82
C PRO A 97 5.25 -29.31 7.28
N ASP A 98 6.27 -29.14 6.42
CA ASP A 98 7.66 -29.54 6.70
C ASP A 98 8.33 -28.71 7.81
N LEU A 99 7.76 -27.54 8.14
CA LEU A 99 8.24 -26.68 9.22
C LEU A 99 7.67 -27.03 10.59
N VAL A 100 6.72 -27.96 10.66
CA VAL A 100 6.03 -28.34 11.89
C VAL A 100 6.34 -29.78 12.24
N TYR A 101 6.99 -29.98 13.38
CA TYR A 101 7.33 -31.31 13.88
C TYR A 101 6.44 -31.71 15.04
N VAL A 102 5.96 -32.95 15.02
CA VAL A 102 5.20 -33.54 16.13
C VAL A 102 6.15 -34.41 16.95
N ARG A 103 6.22 -34.16 18.26
CA ARG A 103 6.98 -34.99 19.20
C ARG A 103 6.16 -36.20 19.66
N GLU A 104 6.84 -37.17 20.27
CA GLU A 104 6.23 -38.41 20.80
C GLU A 104 5.15 -38.14 21.87
N ASP A 105 5.24 -37.02 22.58
CA ASP A 105 4.27 -36.57 23.58
C ASP A 105 3.05 -35.84 22.99
N GLY A 106 2.95 -35.76 21.65
CA GLY A 106 1.89 -35.07 20.93
C GLY A 106 2.06 -33.55 20.86
N THR A 107 3.14 -32.98 21.41
CA THR A 107 3.42 -31.55 21.29
C THR A 107 3.95 -31.19 19.90
N LYS A 108 3.60 -30.00 19.41
CA LYS A 108 4.03 -29.49 18.11
C LYS A 108 5.14 -28.46 18.30
N GLY A 109 6.23 -28.62 17.55
CA GLY A 109 7.33 -27.65 17.44
C GLY A 109 7.38 -27.03 16.05
N ILE A 110 7.88 -25.79 15.97
CA ILE A 110 8.02 -25.04 14.71
C ILE A 110 9.51 -24.77 14.46
N ASN A 111 9.98 -25.02 13.24
CA ASN A 111 11.33 -24.66 12.80
C ASN A 111 11.38 -23.21 12.27
N TYR A 112 11.62 -22.27 13.18
CA TYR A 112 11.72 -20.85 12.80
C TYR A 112 12.98 -20.50 11.98
N MET A 113 14.01 -21.34 11.96
CA MET A 113 15.22 -21.05 11.17
C MET A 113 14.96 -21.18 9.67
N GLU A 114 14.23 -22.21 9.27
CA GLU A 114 13.85 -22.43 7.87
C GLU A 114 12.74 -21.48 7.40
N MET A 115 12.09 -20.75 8.32
CA MET A 115 11.19 -19.66 7.96
C MET A 115 11.92 -18.41 7.47
N ILE A 116 13.17 -18.19 7.86
CA ILE A 116 13.95 -17.00 7.48
C ILE A 116 14.00 -16.82 5.95
N PRO A 117 14.41 -17.83 5.14
CA PRO A 117 14.43 -17.67 3.69
C PRO A 117 13.04 -17.39 3.09
N LEU A 118 11.97 -18.01 3.62
CA LEU A 118 10.60 -17.76 3.18
C LEU A 118 10.16 -16.33 3.46
N LEU A 119 10.52 -15.80 4.64
CA LEU A 119 10.24 -14.41 5.03
C LEU A 119 10.99 -13.41 4.13
N VAL A 120 12.26 -13.69 3.81
CA VAL A 120 13.04 -12.86 2.88
C VAL A 120 12.42 -12.87 1.50
N GLN A 121 11.97 -14.03 1.01
CA GLN A 121 11.26 -14.15 -0.26
C GLN A 121 9.97 -13.31 -0.25
N ALA A 122 9.15 -13.42 0.79
CA ALA A 122 7.91 -12.66 0.92
C ALA A 122 8.12 -11.14 0.97
N ILE A 123 9.20 -10.67 1.61
CA ILE A 123 9.59 -9.25 1.60
C ILE A 123 9.96 -8.80 0.19
N GLY A 124 10.73 -9.60 -0.55
CA GLY A 124 11.09 -9.30 -1.95
C GLY A 124 9.87 -9.22 -2.86
N GLU A 125 8.94 -10.18 -2.74
CA GLU A 125 7.67 -10.17 -3.47
C GLU A 125 6.83 -8.94 -3.12
N LEU A 126 6.77 -8.55 -1.84
CA LEU A 126 6.07 -7.36 -1.40
C LEU A 126 6.69 -6.08 -1.96
N SER A 127 8.02 -5.95 -1.95
CA SER A 127 8.72 -4.82 -2.55
C SER A 127 8.43 -4.68 -4.05
N ALA A 128 8.41 -5.79 -4.80
CA ALA A 128 8.06 -5.78 -6.21
C ALA A 128 6.60 -5.34 -6.46
N LYS A 129 5.66 -5.79 -5.62
CA LYS A 129 4.25 -5.35 -5.67
C LYS A 129 4.13 -3.84 -5.42
N VAL A 130 4.88 -3.29 -4.46
CA VAL A 130 4.89 -1.85 -4.16
C VAL A 130 5.43 -1.04 -5.36
N GLU A 131 6.55 -1.44 -5.94
CA GLU A 131 7.12 -0.76 -7.11
C GLU A 131 6.16 -0.75 -8.31
N ALA A 132 5.47 -1.88 -8.56
CA ALA A 132 4.47 -1.97 -9.61
C ALA A 132 3.28 -1.04 -9.36
N LEU A 133 2.78 -0.97 -8.12
CA LEU A 133 1.68 -0.07 -7.74
C LEU A 133 2.08 1.41 -7.86
N GLU A 134 3.28 1.76 -7.41
CA GLU A 134 3.83 3.11 -7.54
C GLU A 134 3.99 3.51 -9.02
N ALA A 135 4.43 2.59 -9.87
CA ALA A 135 4.53 2.83 -11.31
C ALA A 135 3.16 3.07 -11.96
N VAL A 136 2.12 2.32 -11.57
CA VAL A 136 0.74 2.54 -12.05
C VAL A 136 0.21 3.88 -11.57
N SER A 137 0.37 4.20 -10.28
CA SER A 137 -0.02 5.49 -9.71
C SER A 137 0.67 6.65 -10.41
N GLY A 138 1.98 6.55 -10.68
CA GLY A 138 2.74 7.57 -11.41
C GLY A 138 2.32 7.72 -12.88
N ARG A 139 1.80 6.66 -13.51
CA ARG A 139 1.17 6.74 -14.85
C ARG A 139 -0.18 7.42 -14.78
N GLN A 140 -0.99 7.13 -13.76
CA GLN A 140 -2.30 7.74 -13.56
C GLN A 140 -2.21 9.22 -13.17
N GLN A 141 -1.25 9.59 -12.34
CA GLN A 141 -0.96 10.99 -12.03
C GLN A 141 -0.49 11.75 -13.27
N ARG A 142 0.34 11.14 -14.14
CA ARG A 142 0.74 11.73 -15.43
C ARG A 142 -0.43 11.83 -16.41
N SER A 143 -1.33 10.86 -16.47
CA SER A 143 -2.51 10.94 -17.34
C SER A 143 -3.50 11.99 -16.84
N MET A 144 -3.70 12.11 -15.53
CA MET A 144 -4.49 13.20 -14.94
C MET A 144 -3.83 14.56 -15.14
N ALA A 145 -2.51 14.68 -14.97
CA ALA A 145 -1.79 15.92 -15.27
C ALA A 145 -1.86 16.29 -16.75
N LYS A 146 -1.81 15.33 -17.67
CA LYS A 146 -2.00 15.56 -19.11
C LYS A 146 -3.45 15.89 -19.46
N ALA A 147 -4.43 15.29 -18.79
CA ALA A 147 -5.84 15.65 -18.93
C ALA A 147 -6.13 17.05 -18.38
N VAL A 148 -5.43 17.48 -17.32
CA VAL A 148 -5.53 18.85 -16.77
C VAL A 148 -4.77 19.86 -17.66
N ALA A 149 -3.59 19.51 -18.18
CA ALA A 149 -2.83 20.37 -19.09
C ALA A 149 -3.44 20.44 -20.50
N GLY A 150 -4.18 19.41 -20.93
CA GLY A 150 -4.95 19.39 -22.18
C GLY A 150 -6.22 20.26 -22.15
N ILE A 151 -6.57 20.85 -21.01
CA ILE A 151 -7.68 21.81 -20.91
C ILE A 151 -7.29 23.18 -21.53
N ASP A 152 -6.01 23.42 -21.83
CA ASP A 152 -5.51 24.68 -22.42
C ASP A 152 -5.13 24.58 -23.91
N SER A 153 -5.37 23.43 -24.55
CA SER A 153 -5.15 23.27 -25.99
C SER A 153 -6.47 23.00 -26.68
N GLY A 154 -7.03 24.04 -27.29
CA GLY A 154 -8.26 24.03 -28.07
C GLY A 154 -8.18 23.19 -29.35
N GLU A 155 -7.93 21.89 -29.24
CA GLU A 155 -8.27 20.93 -30.29
C GLU A 155 -9.74 20.54 -30.13
N ALA A 156 -10.57 21.25 -30.90
CA ALA A 156 -11.97 20.92 -31.07
C ALA A 156 -12.10 19.51 -31.67
N LEU A 157 -12.51 18.55 -30.83
CA LEU A 157 -13.15 17.34 -31.33
C LEU A 157 -14.30 17.77 -32.28
N PRO A 158 -14.47 17.15 -33.45
CA PRO A 158 -15.60 17.41 -34.33
C PRO A 158 -16.87 16.85 -33.66
N GLY A 159 -17.49 17.65 -32.78
CA GLY A 159 -18.66 17.27 -32.01
C GLY A 159 -19.10 18.38 -31.05
N PRO A 160 -20.29 18.23 -30.44
CA PRO A 160 -20.77 19.16 -29.41
C PRO A 160 -19.76 19.23 -28.26
N GLY A 161 -19.41 20.43 -27.82
CA GLY A 161 -18.31 20.63 -26.88
C GLY A 161 -18.51 21.81 -25.95
N LEU A 162 -18.05 21.65 -24.71
CA LEU A 162 -18.01 22.68 -23.68
C LEU A 162 -16.53 23.07 -23.48
N GLY A 163 -16.23 24.36 -23.53
CA GLY A 163 -14.91 24.91 -23.24
C GLY A 163 -14.74 25.29 -21.77
N GLN A 164 -13.50 25.44 -21.32
CA GLN A 164 -13.21 26.01 -20.01
C GLN A 164 -13.55 27.51 -20.01
N ASN A 165 -14.12 28.00 -18.90
CA ASN A 165 -14.43 29.41 -18.74
C ASN A 165 -13.13 30.25 -18.65
N SER A 166 -13.10 31.42 -19.28
CA SER A 166 -11.97 32.33 -19.28
C SER A 166 -12.40 33.75 -18.86
N PRO A 167 -11.81 34.33 -17.80
CA PRO A 167 -10.79 33.76 -16.90
C PRO A 167 -11.39 32.73 -15.91
N ASN A 168 -10.54 31.85 -15.36
CA ASN A 168 -10.86 30.98 -14.23
C ASN A 168 -9.65 30.90 -13.28
N PRO A 169 -9.70 31.39 -12.02
CA PRO A 169 -10.86 32.02 -11.36
C PRO A 169 -11.29 33.34 -11.98
N PHE A 170 -12.57 33.71 -11.81
CA PHE A 170 -13.10 35.01 -12.26
C PHE A 170 -13.64 35.85 -11.09
N ALA A 171 -13.52 37.18 -11.23
CA ALA A 171 -13.92 38.14 -10.19
C ALA A 171 -15.26 38.84 -10.46
N SER A 172 -15.69 38.95 -11.72
CA SER A 172 -16.93 39.64 -12.08
C SER A 172 -17.68 38.90 -13.17
N THR A 173 -17.04 38.70 -14.32
CA THR A 173 -17.61 37.97 -15.46
C THR A 173 -16.61 36.95 -15.98
N THR A 174 -17.12 35.92 -16.63
CA THR A 174 -16.31 34.91 -17.33
C THR A 174 -17.01 34.54 -18.62
N GLU A 175 -16.23 34.19 -19.64
CA GLU A 175 -16.75 33.74 -20.93
C GLU A 175 -16.55 32.23 -21.06
N ILE A 176 -17.61 31.53 -21.45
CA ILE A 176 -17.61 30.08 -21.65
C ILE A 176 -17.77 29.80 -23.13
N GLY A 177 -16.73 29.25 -23.77
CA GLY A 177 -16.80 28.80 -25.15
C GLY A 177 -17.64 27.52 -25.30
N LEU A 178 -18.46 27.45 -26.34
CA LEU A 178 -19.38 26.35 -26.64
C LEU A 178 -19.27 25.98 -28.12
N THR A 179 -19.42 24.70 -28.42
CA THR A 179 -19.60 24.21 -29.79
C THR A 179 -20.94 23.47 -29.83
N ILE A 180 -21.92 24.05 -30.52
CA ILE A 180 -23.27 23.51 -30.65
C ILE A 180 -23.47 23.08 -32.11
N PRO A 181 -23.85 21.83 -32.39
CA PRO A 181 -24.16 21.38 -33.74
C PRO A 181 -25.29 22.20 -34.37
N ASP A 182 -25.23 22.45 -35.69
CA ASP A 182 -26.24 23.26 -36.39
C ASP A 182 -27.62 22.58 -36.45
N ASP A 183 -27.66 21.25 -36.28
CA ASP A 183 -28.86 20.41 -36.22
C ASP A 183 -29.52 20.36 -34.82
N ALA A 184 -28.92 21.00 -33.82
CA ALA A 184 -29.46 21.08 -32.46
C ALA A 184 -30.69 22.00 -32.38
N HIS A 185 -31.77 21.50 -31.77
CA HIS A 185 -33.02 22.25 -31.61
C HIS A 185 -32.94 23.15 -30.39
N ASP A 186 -32.53 22.60 -29.25
CA ASP A 186 -32.43 23.30 -27.97
C ASP A 186 -31.03 23.10 -27.36
N ALA A 187 -30.45 24.19 -26.85
CA ALA A 187 -29.19 24.16 -26.12
C ALA A 187 -29.28 25.03 -24.87
N THR A 188 -28.86 24.49 -23.74
CA THR A 188 -28.93 25.18 -22.45
C THR A 188 -27.70 24.93 -21.60
N LEU A 189 -27.20 26.00 -20.99
CA LEU A 189 -26.12 25.95 -20.01
C LEU A 189 -26.71 26.04 -18.59
N CYS A 190 -26.57 24.99 -17.81
CA CYS A 190 -27.06 24.93 -16.43
C CYS A 190 -25.89 25.06 -15.45
N ILE A 191 -26.05 25.87 -14.41
CA ILE A 191 -25.04 26.12 -13.37
C ILE A 191 -25.54 25.55 -12.05
N TYR A 192 -24.66 24.82 -11.36
CA TYR A 192 -24.94 24.10 -10.13
C TYR A 192 -23.93 24.46 -9.04
N ASP A 193 -24.37 24.38 -7.78
CA ASP A 193 -23.44 24.35 -6.66
C ASP A 193 -22.83 22.95 -6.44
N MET A 194 -21.90 22.84 -5.50
CA MET A 194 -21.26 21.57 -5.13
C MET A 194 -22.21 20.55 -4.47
N THR A 195 -23.42 20.97 -4.09
CA THR A 195 -24.47 20.08 -3.57
C THR A 195 -25.39 19.55 -4.67
N GLY A 196 -25.19 19.99 -5.92
CA GLY A 196 -25.99 19.62 -7.08
C GLY A 196 -27.26 20.45 -7.26
N LYS A 197 -27.46 21.52 -6.47
CA LYS A 197 -28.60 22.42 -6.64
C LYS A 197 -28.36 23.30 -7.85
N GLN A 198 -29.33 23.30 -8.78
CA GLN A 198 -29.30 24.18 -9.94
C GLN A 198 -29.51 25.64 -9.49
N LEU A 199 -28.53 26.49 -9.75
CA LEU A 199 -28.56 27.91 -9.40
C LEU A 199 -29.08 28.76 -10.55
N ARG A 200 -28.69 28.43 -11.79
CA ARG A 200 -29.02 29.20 -12.99
C ARG A 200 -29.14 28.31 -14.22
N GLN A 201 -29.90 28.79 -15.19
CA GLN A 201 -30.11 28.18 -16.49
C GLN A 201 -30.06 29.27 -17.55
N LEU A 202 -29.17 29.13 -18.53
CA LEU A 202 -28.93 30.09 -19.59
C LEU A 202 -29.20 29.41 -20.95
N PRO A 203 -30.27 29.79 -21.67
CA PRO A 203 -30.52 29.27 -23.01
C PRO A 203 -29.46 29.79 -23.99
N VAL A 204 -28.99 28.93 -24.90
CA VAL A 204 -27.95 29.24 -25.87
C VAL A 204 -28.52 29.22 -27.28
N SER A 205 -28.68 30.40 -27.87
CA SER A 205 -29.22 30.56 -29.22
C SER A 205 -28.16 30.38 -30.32
N GLY A 206 -26.88 30.55 -30.00
CA GLY A 206 -25.79 30.38 -30.96
C GLY A 206 -25.68 28.93 -31.46
N ARG A 207 -25.27 28.77 -32.72
CA ARG A 207 -24.93 27.49 -33.34
C ARG A 207 -23.48 27.55 -33.86
N GLY A 208 -22.86 26.39 -34.04
CA GLY A 208 -21.43 26.27 -34.27
C GLY A 208 -20.62 26.70 -33.05
N LYS A 209 -19.47 27.34 -33.29
CA LYS A 209 -18.63 27.91 -32.24
C LYS A 209 -19.26 29.21 -31.73
N THR A 210 -19.73 29.20 -30.49
CA THR A 210 -20.34 30.36 -29.82
C THR A 210 -19.81 30.50 -28.40
N SER A 211 -20.16 31.57 -27.71
CA SER A 211 -19.76 31.77 -26.32
C SER A 211 -20.90 32.39 -25.50
N VAL A 212 -20.90 32.10 -24.20
CA VAL A 212 -21.87 32.64 -23.24
C VAL A 212 -21.09 33.38 -22.16
N VAL A 213 -21.48 34.63 -21.92
CA VAL A 213 -20.95 35.43 -20.83
C VAL A 213 -21.76 35.15 -19.56
N LEU A 214 -21.09 34.72 -18.51
CA LEU A 214 -21.67 34.52 -17.19
C LEU A 214 -21.22 35.64 -16.25
N THR A 215 -22.18 36.26 -15.57
CA THR A 215 -21.92 37.22 -14.49
C THR A 215 -21.96 36.53 -13.12
N GLY A 216 -21.03 36.87 -12.25
CA GLY A 216 -20.93 36.36 -10.88
C GLY A 216 -21.91 37.00 -9.89
N GLU A 217 -22.79 37.89 -10.34
CA GLU A 217 -23.82 38.50 -9.50
C GLU A 217 -24.68 37.41 -8.83
N GLY A 218 -24.91 37.47 -7.53
CA GLY A 218 -25.72 36.46 -6.83
C GLY A 218 -25.04 35.10 -6.59
N LEU A 219 -23.78 34.92 -7.00
CA LEU A 219 -22.94 33.79 -6.59
C LEU A 219 -22.06 34.21 -5.39
N ALA A 220 -21.79 33.27 -4.48
CA ALA A 220 -20.83 33.47 -3.39
C ALA A 220 -19.44 33.00 -3.86
N SER A 221 -18.36 33.54 -3.28
CA SER A 221 -17.02 33.06 -3.61
C SER A 221 -16.89 31.57 -3.31
N GLY A 222 -16.53 30.77 -4.31
CA GLY A 222 -16.57 29.30 -4.21
C GLY A 222 -16.45 28.58 -5.54
N MET A 223 -16.55 27.26 -5.48
CA MET A 223 -16.53 26.39 -6.65
C MET A 223 -17.95 26.12 -7.14
N TYR A 224 -18.11 26.11 -8.46
CA TYR A 224 -19.37 25.83 -9.14
C TYR A 224 -19.15 24.87 -10.30
N LEU A 225 -20.21 24.16 -10.68
CA LEU A 225 -20.25 23.29 -11.85
C LEU A 225 -21.16 23.92 -12.90
N TYR A 226 -20.82 23.77 -14.17
CA TYR A 226 -21.70 24.12 -15.28
C TYR A 226 -21.74 22.99 -16.29
N SER A 227 -22.93 22.74 -16.82
CA SER A 227 -23.22 21.63 -17.72
C SER A 227 -23.91 22.13 -18.97
N LEU A 228 -23.46 21.64 -20.13
CA LEU A 228 -24.09 21.88 -21.42
C LEU A 228 -25.08 20.75 -21.71
N ILE A 229 -26.35 21.12 -21.92
CA ILE A 229 -27.42 20.20 -22.29
C ILE A 229 -27.90 20.59 -23.70
N ILE A 230 -27.86 19.65 -24.63
CA ILE A 230 -28.35 19.83 -26.00
C ILE A 230 -29.43 18.78 -26.26
N ASP A 231 -30.61 19.21 -26.73
CA ASP A 231 -31.77 18.36 -27.01
C ASP A 231 -32.10 17.40 -25.84
N GLY A 232 -32.00 17.90 -24.61
CA GLY A 232 -32.24 17.14 -23.38
C GLY A 232 -31.11 16.18 -22.96
N LYS A 233 -30.01 16.09 -23.71
CA LYS A 233 -28.85 15.24 -23.40
C LYS A 233 -27.71 16.07 -22.79
N LEU A 234 -27.15 15.57 -21.69
CA LEU A 234 -25.93 16.11 -21.10
C LEU A 234 -24.74 15.83 -22.02
N ILE A 235 -24.05 16.88 -22.46
CA ILE A 235 -22.87 16.78 -23.34
C ILE A 235 -21.58 16.72 -22.53
N ASP A 236 -21.37 17.71 -21.66
CA ASP A 236 -20.19 17.82 -20.83
C ASP A 236 -20.50 18.67 -19.59
N THR A 237 -19.71 18.49 -18.54
CA THR A 237 -19.77 19.24 -17.28
C THR A 237 -18.38 19.68 -16.88
N LYS A 238 -18.21 20.98 -16.62
CA LYS A 238 -16.95 21.56 -16.17
C LYS A 238 -17.11 22.33 -14.87
N ARG A 239 -15.98 22.66 -14.25
CA ARG A 239 -15.91 23.43 -13.01
C ARG A 239 -15.43 24.85 -13.27
N MET A 240 -15.92 25.79 -12.47
CA MET A 240 -15.43 27.16 -12.43
C MET A 240 -15.23 27.60 -10.97
N VAL A 241 -14.36 28.57 -10.76
CA VAL A 241 -14.10 29.18 -9.47
C VAL A 241 -14.46 30.66 -9.55
N PHE A 242 -15.39 31.08 -8.69
CA PHE A 242 -15.73 32.49 -8.52
C PHE A 242 -15.01 33.02 -7.28
N ALA A 243 -14.28 34.12 -7.42
CA ALA A 243 -13.52 34.74 -6.33
C ALA A 243 -13.66 36.27 -6.43
N LYS A 244 -14.59 36.82 -5.65
CA LYS A 244 -14.82 38.27 -5.51
C LYS A 244 -14.01 38.85 -4.36
#